data_AF-A0A843S3V5-F1
#
_entry.id   AF-A0A843S3V5-F1
#
_cell.length_a   1.000
_cell.length_b   1.000
_cell.length_c   1.000
_cell.angle_alpha   90.00
_cell.angle_beta   90.00
_cell.angle_gamma   90.00
#
_symmetry.space_group_name_H-M   'P 1'
#
loop_
_entity.id
_entity.type
_entity.pdbx_description
1 polymer ?
#
loop_
_entity_poly.entity_id
_entity_poly.type
_entity_poly.pdbx_seq_one_letter_code
_entity_poly.pdbx_strand_id
1 'polypeptide(L)'
;MKWGKLDGIEPKNYLLYMVLMWVVAPYDNRPVDHFLKRVIGDERGFGGDPGWEIEYVTDISGSDNFRVWADKNVSGLCDEETMYDTATFHAAVRETLLAYAIAHPHRAVEVAEIIKTRWD
;
A
#
# COMPACT_ATOMS: atom_id res chain seq x y z
N MET A 1 5.92 -8.95 7.50
CA MET A 1 5.44 -9.82 6.38
C MET A 1 6.58 -10.41 5.53
N LYS A 2 6.32 -11.37 4.63
CA LYS A 2 7.24 -11.80 3.54
C LYS A 2 6.62 -11.47 2.18
N TRP A 3 7.40 -11.03 1.19
CA TRP A 3 6.85 -10.69 -0.12
C TRP A 3 6.10 -11.86 -0.76
N GLY A 4 4.91 -11.58 -1.31
CA GLY A 4 4.04 -12.58 -1.93
C GLY A 4 3.38 -13.55 -0.94
N LYS A 5 3.54 -13.33 0.37
CA LYS A 5 2.92 -14.16 1.42
C LYS A 5 2.34 -13.29 2.53
N LEU A 6 1.05 -13.46 2.79
CA LEU A 6 0.34 -12.76 3.86
C LEU A 6 0.18 -13.60 5.13
N ASP A 7 0.96 -14.67 5.27
CA ASP A 7 1.01 -15.48 6.48
C ASP A 7 1.35 -14.59 7.69
N GLY A 8 0.50 -14.65 8.73
CA GLY A 8 0.69 -13.91 9.97
C GLY A 8 0.24 -12.44 9.94
N ILE A 9 -0.34 -11.96 8.84
CA ILE A 9 -1.06 -10.68 8.84
C ILE A 9 -2.38 -10.84 9.59
N GLU A 10 -2.68 -9.92 10.50
CA GLU A 10 -3.96 -9.91 11.20
C GLU A 10 -5.11 -9.79 10.19
N PRO A 11 -6.21 -10.56 10.32
CA PRO A 11 -7.28 -10.59 9.33
C PRO A 11 -7.81 -9.21 8.94
N LYS A 12 -7.95 -8.29 9.91
CA LYS A 12 -8.41 -6.91 9.68
C LYS A 12 -7.50 -6.07 8.77
N ASN A 13 -6.24 -6.48 8.57
CA ASN A 13 -5.27 -5.78 7.73
C ASN A 13 -5.02 -6.50 6.40
N TYR A 14 -5.70 -7.63 6.15
CA TYR A 14 -5.45 -8.45 4.97
C TYR A 14 -5.66 -7.66 3.67
N LEU A 15 -6.77 -6.90 3.58
CA LEU A 15 -7.07 -6.04 2.44
C LEU A 15 -5.96 -5.01 2.19
N LEU A 16 -5.52 -4.31 3.23
CA LEU A 16 -4.45 -3.32 3.13
C LEU A 16 -3.17 -3.91 2.54
N TYR A 17 -2.70 -5.05 3.08
CA TYR A 17 -1.48 -5.67 2.59
C TYR A 17 -1.62 -6.27 1.19
N MET A 18 -2.80 -6.80 0.83
CA MET A 18 -3.08 -7.25 -0.53
C MET A 18 -2.98 -6.10 -1.54
N VAL A 19 -3.67 -4.99 -1.28
CA VAL A 19 -3.65 -3.82 -2.17
C VAL A 19 -2.26 -3.22 -2.25
N LEU A 20 -1.53 -3.11 -1.13
CA LEU A 20 -0.15 -2.60 -1.13
C LEU A 20 0.80 -3.45 -1.97
N MET A 21 0.61 -4.77 -2.05
CA MET A 21 1.39 -5.59 -2.99
C MET A 21 1.13 -5.21 -4.44
N TRP A 22 -0.11 -4.86 -4.82
CA TRP A 22 -0.42 -4.37 -6.17
C TRP A 22 0.14 -2.97 -6.42
N VAL A 23 0.11 -2.11 -5.41
CA VAL A 23 0.62 -0.72 -5.48
C VAL A 23 2.15 -0.69 -5.62
N VAL A 24 2.88 -1.58 -4.93
CA VAL A 24 4.36 -1.63 -4.87
C VAL A 24 4.97 -2.50 -5.97
N ALA A 25 4.19 -3.39 -6.60
CA ALA A 25 4.63 -4.22 -7.70
C ALA A 25 4.30 -3.71 -9.13
N PRO A 26 4.27 -2.40 -9.46
CA PRO A 26 3.81 -2.01 -10.78
C PRO A 26 4.96 -2.05 -11.78
N TYR A 27 5.14 -3.21 -12.42
CA TYR A 27 6.05 -3.42 -13.55
C TYR A 27 7.52 -3.08 -13.30
N ASP A 28 8.44 -4.03 -13.56
CA ASP A 28 9.90 -3.82 -13.35
C ASP A 28 10.51 -2.64 -14.13
N ASN A 29 9.78 -2.04 -15.06
CA ASN A 29 10.20 -0.88 -15.85
C ASN A 29 9.79 0.48 -15.25
N ARG A 30 9.22 0.53 -14.04
CA ARG A 30 8.84 1.77 -13.35
C ARG A 30 9.49 1.87 -11.97
N PRO A 31 9.64 3.09 -11.42
CA PRO A 31 10.03 3.25 -10.01
C PRO A 31 9.09 2.51 -9.06
N VAL A 32 9.61 1.97 -7.96
CA VAL A 32 8.85 1.18 -6.97
C VAL A 32 7.71 2.00 -6.36
N ASP A 33 7.91 3.30 -6.16
CA ASP A 33 6.91 4.19 -5.58
C ASP A 33 5.97 4.83 -6.63
N HIS A 34 5.98 4.35 -7.88
CA HIS A 34 5.28 4.98 -8.99
C HIS A 34 3.80 5.28 -8.70
N PHE A 35 3.10 4.36 -8.05
CA PHE A 35 1.72 4.58 -7.58
C PHE A 35 1.66 5.15 -6.16
N LEU A 36 2.56 4.72 -5.27
CA LEU A 36 2.61 5.24 -3.89
C LEU A 36 2.65 6.77 -3.86
N LYS A 37 3.47 7.41 -4.71
CA LYS A 37 3.58 8.88 -4.74
C LYS A 37 2.28 9.63 -5.00
N ARG A 38 1.29 8.99 -5.64
CA ARG A 38 -0.04 9.57 -5.85
C ARG A 38 -0.90 9.42 -4.60
N VAL A 39 -0.81 8.25 -3.96
CA VAL A 39 -1.52 7.93 -2.72
C VAL A 39 -1.05 8.79 -1.54
N ILE A 40 0.27 8.92 -1.36
CA ILE A 40 0.87 9.66 -0.23
C ILE A 40 1.34 11.08 -0.59
N GLY A 41 1.12 11.51 -1.83
CA GLY A 41 1.40 12.87 -2.30
C GLY A 41 0.14 13.73 -2.36
N ASP A 42 0.20 14.80 -3.15
CA ASP A 42 -0.87 15.80 -3.23
C ASP A 42 -2.18 15.29 -3.85
N GLU A 43 -2.10 14.23 -4.67
CA GLU A 43 -3.27 13.64 -5.31
C GLU A 43 -4.20 12.93 -4.31
N ARG A 44 -3.66 12.50 -3.15
CA ARG A 44 -4.44 12.00 -2.02
C ARG A 44 -5.38 10.83 -2.35
N GLY A 45 -5.10 10.12 -3.43
CA GLY A 45 -5.84 8.92 -3.80
C GLY A 45 -5.47 8.40 -5.18
N PHE A 46 -5.57 7.08 -5.34
CA PHE A 46 -5.32 6.42 -6.61
C PHE A 46 -5.96 5.03 -6.65
N GLY A 47 -6.30 4.55 -7.85
CA GLY A 47 -6.79 3.21 -8.08
C GLY A 47 -6.24 2.59 -9.36
N GLY A 48 -6.37 1.27 -9.47
CA GLY A 48 -5.82 0.53 -10.61
C GLY A 48 -6.32 -0.90 -10.71
N ASP A 49 -5.78 -1.63 -11.68
CA ASP A 49 -6.09 -3.04 -11.89
C ASP A 49 -5.47 -3.90 -10.76
N PRO A 50 -6.15 -4.98 -10.28
CA PRO A 50 -7.41 -5.54 -10.76
C PRO A 50 -8.66 -4.97 -10.06
N GLY A 51 -8.78 -3.65 -9.92
CA GLY A 51 -9.94 -3.00 -9.29
C GLY A 51 -9.71 -2.74 -7.80
N TRP A 52 -8.70 -1.94 -7.48
CA TRP A 52 -8.43 -1.44 -6.13
C TRP A 52 -8.39 0.09 -6.12
N GLU A 53 -8.62 0.68 -4.96
CA GLU A 53 -8.52 2.11 -4.71
C GLU A 53 -7.96 2.36 -3.29
N ILE A 54 -7.11 3.37 -3.16
CA ILE A 54 -6.74 3.96 -1.88
C ILE A 54 -7.07 5.45 -1.95
N GLU A 55 -7.79 5.95 -0.95
CA GLU A 55 -8.20 7.34 -0.82
C GLU A 55 -7.82 7.88 0.56
N TYR A 56 -7.26 9.09 0.61
CA TYR A 56 -7.01 9.80 1.85
C TYR A 56 -8.28 10.54 2.27
N VAL A 57 -8.72 10.32 3.50
CA VAL A 57 -9.95 10.87 4.05
C VAL A 57 -9.64 11.56 5.37
N THR A 58 -9.98 12.85 5.47
CA THR A 58 -10.00 13.57 6.75
C THR A 58 -11.41 13.49 7.32
N ASP A 59 -11.55 12.95 8.53
CA ASP A 59 -12.85 12.84 9.18
C ASP A 59 -13.33 14.17 9.82
N ILE A 60 -14.54 14.17 10.37
CA ILE A 60 -15.16 15.35 11.00
C ILE A 60 -14.36 15.83 12.24
N SER A 61 -13.59 14.95 12.89
CA SER A 61 -12.72 15.29 14.01
C SER A 61 -11.37 15.88 13.57
N GLY A 62 -11.11 15.92 12.26
CA GLY A 62 -9.83 16.32 11.69
C GLY A 62 -8.78 15.20 11.70
N SER A 63 -9.18 13.95 11.96
CA SER A 63 -8.26 12.82 11.94
C SER A 63 -8.09 12.31 10.52
N ASP A 64 -6.84 12.12 10.12
CA ASP A 64 -6.46 11.66 8.79
C ASP A 64 -6.41 10.13 8.73
N ASN A 65 -7.15 9.58 7.77
CA ASN A 65 -7.31 8.15 7.56
C ASN A 65 -7.13 7.81 6.07
N PHE A 66 -6.95 6.52 5.79
CA PHE A 66 -6.90 5.97 4.45
C PHE A 66 -8.04 4.96 4.28
N ARG A 67 -8.91 5.23 3.32
CA ARG A 67 -9.90 4.28 2.82
C ARG A 67 -9.21 3.38 1.82
N VAL A 68 -9.22 2.07 2.07
CA VAL A 68 -8.73 1.08 1.11
C VAL A 68 -9.92 0.27 0.65
N TRP A 69 -10.08 0.20 -0.67
CA TRP A 69 -11.19 -0.49 -1.32
C TRP A 69 -10.69 -1.44 -2.41
N ALA A 70 -11.40 -2.54 -2.61
CA ALA A 70 -11.21 -3.45 -3.73
C ALA A 70 -12.55 -4.02 -4.21
N ASP A 71 -12.75 -4.07 -5.52
CA ASP A 71 -13.92 -4.70 -6.13
C ASP A 71 -13.83 -6.21 -5.96
N LYS A 72 -14.74 -6.81 -5.19
CA LYS A 72 -14.78 -8.26 -4.97
C LYS A 72 -14.92 -9.07 -6.26
N ASN A 73 -15.68 -8.58 -7.23
CA ASN A 73 -15.94 -9.32 -8.46
C ASN A 73 -14.72 -9.32 -9.40
N VAL A 74 -13.86 -8.29 -9.31
CA VAL A 74 -12.67 -8.17 -10.15
C VAL A 74 -11.42 -8.71 -9.43
N SER A 75 -11.28 -8.41 -8.14
CA SER A 75 -10.10 -8.75 -7.33
C SER A 75 -10.19 -10.10 -6.62
N GLY A 76 -11.41 -10.64 -6.46
CA GLY A 76 -11.67 -11.88 -5.72
C GLY A 76 -11.52 -11.75 -4.20
N LEU A 77 -11.35 -10.53 -3.65
CA LEU A 77 -11.24 -10.29 -2.22
C LEU A 77 -12.59 -10.30 -1.52
N CYS A 78 -12.65 -10.91 -0.32
CA CYS A 78 -13.89 -10.98 0.46
C CYS A 78 -14.26 -9.66 1.14
N ASP A 79 -13.26 -8.91 1.58
CA ASP A 79 -13.43 -7.59 2.20
C ASP A 79 -13.28 -6.52 1.11
N GLU A 80 -14.36 -5.78 0.86
CA GLU A 80 -14.39 -4.77 -0.19
C GLU A 80 -13.83 -3.42 0.27
N GLU A 81 -13.91 -3.11 1.56
CA GLU A 81 -13.52 -1.80 2.07
C GLU A 81 -13.10 -1.81 3.53
N THR A 82 -12.08 -1.04 3.90
CA THR A 82 -11.72 -0.78 5.30
C THR A 82 -11.02 0.57 5.44
N MET A 83 -11.29 1.26 6.56
CA MET A 83 -10.59 2.48 6.97
C MET A 83 -9.40 2.15 7.87
N TYR A 84 -8.25 2.77 7.58
CA TYR A 84 -7.03 2.63 8.38
C TYR A 84 -6.56 4.00 8.84
N ASP A 85 -6.15 4.11 10.11
CA ASP A 85 -5.48 5.31 10.58
C ASP A 85 -4.11 5.48 9.87
N THR A 86 -3.63 6.72 9.86
CA THR A 86 -2.36 7.08 9.22
C THR A 86 -1.17 6.25 9.72
N ALA A 87 -1.13 5.92 11.02
CA ALA A 87 -0.02 5.17 11.61
C ALA A 87 0.02 3.72 11.08
N THR A 88 -1.14 3.06 11.07
CA THR A 88 -1.32 1.70 10.54
C THR A 88 -1.01 1.64 9.05
N PHE A 89 -1.50 2.60 8.28
CA PHE A 89 -1.24 2.68 6.84
C PHE A 89 0.25 2.84 6.54
N HIS A 90 0.93 3.81 7.19
CA HIS A 90 2.36 4.04 6.98
C HIS A 90 3.23 2.86 7.43
N ALA A 91 2.88 2.21 8.56
CA ALA A 91 3.57 1.01 8.99
C ALA A 91 3.47 -0.11 7.95
N ALA A 92 2.28 -0.34 7.39
CA ALA A 92 2.07 -1.36 6.37
C ALA A 92 2.79 -1.05 5.05
N VAL A 93 2.83 0.22 4.62
CA VAL A 93 3.61 0.64 3.44
C VAL A 93 5.10 0.33 3.66
N ARG A 94 5.65 0.72 4.81
CA ARG A 94 7.05 0.46 5.13
C ARG A 94 7.38 -1.03 5.18
N GLU A 95 6.54 -1.83 5.83
CA GLU A 95 6.71 -3.29 5.88
C GLU A 95 6.67 -3.92 4.49
N THR A 96 5.76 -3.46 3.63
CA THR A 96 5.61 -3.95 2.25
C THR A 96 6.83 -3.61 1.40
N LEU A 97 7.33 -2.37 1.49
CA LEU A 97 8.55 -1.94 0.82
C LEU A 97 9.78 -2.76 1.26
N LEU A 98 9.95 -2.95 2.57
CA LEU A 98 11.05 -3.77 3.11
C LEU A 98 10.97 -5.22 2.63
N ALA A 99 9.76 -5.82 2.64
CA ALA A 99 9.55 -7.16 2.13
C ALA A 99 9.86 -7.26 0.63
N TYR A 100 9.45 -6.25 -0.16
CA TYR A 100 9.77 -6.16 -1.58
C TYR A 100 11.28 -6.10 -1.84
N ALA A 101 12.02 -5.28 -1.09
CA ALA A 101 13.47 -5.16 -1.20
C ALA A 101 14.21 -6.47 -0.87
N ILE A 102 13.73 -7.22 0.13
CA ILE A 102 14.29 -8.55 0.47
C ILE A 102 14.09 -9.53 -0.69
N ALA A 103 12.92 -9.50 -1.34
CA ALA A 103 12.61 -10.39 -2.47
C ALA A 103 13.28 -9.95 -3.78
N HIS A 104 13.56 -8.66 -3.94
CA HIS A 104 14.18 -8.07 -5.13
C HIS A 104 15.42 -7.25 -4.73
N PRO A 105 16.55 -7.89 -4.38
CA PRO A 105 17.73 -7.19 -3.86
C PRO A 105 18.28 -6.10 -4.80
N HIS A 106 18.10 -6.27 -6.11
CA HIS A 106 18.51 -5.28 -7.12
C HIS A 106 17.72 -3.96 -7.04
N ARG A 107 16.56 -3.94 -6.35
CA ARG A 107 15.73 -2.75 -6.08
C ARG A 107 15.93 -2.19 -4.67
N ALA A 108 16.74 -2.84 -3.81
CA ALA A 108 16.82 -2.50 -2.39
C ALA A 108 17.35 -1.09 -2.11
N VAL A 109 18.29 -0.59 -2.93
CA VAL A 109 18.81 0.78 -2.81
C VAL A 109 17.71 1.81 -3.06
N GLU A 110 16.91 1.61 -4.12
CA GLU A 110 15.78 2.49 -4.43
C GLU A 110 14.74 2.50 -3.31
N VAL A 111 14.42 1.33 -2.77
CA VAL A 111 13.50 1.21 -1.63
C VAL A 111 14.03 1.95 -0.40
N ALA A 112 15.33 1.84 -0.09
CA ALA A 112 15.93 2.54 1.04
C ALA A 112 15.80 4.06 0.91
N GLU A 113 16.02 4.61 -0.29
CA GLU A 113 15.84 6.05 -0.56
C GLU A 113 14.37 6.48 -0.45
N ILE A 114 13.42 5.67 -0.92
CA ILE A 114 11.98 5.92 -0.76
C ILE A 114 11.61 6.01 0.73
N ILE A 115 12.09 5.06 1.54
CA ILE A 115 11.81 5.06 2.98
C ILE A 115 12.35 6.33 3.65
N LYS A 116 13.61 6.67 3.36
CA LYS A 116 14.29 7.83 3.93
C LYS A 116 13.64 9.16 3.56
N THR A 117 13.10 9.30 2.35
CA THR A 117 12.57 10.59 1.86
C THR A 117 11.13 10.87 2.27
N ARG A 118 10.40 9.87 2.75
CA ARG A 118 8.96 9.97 3.01
C ARG A 118 8.55 9.64 4.45
N TRP A 119 9.44 9.06 5.25
CA TRP A 119 9.14 8.66 6.62
C TRP A 119 10.22 9.00 7.68
N ASP A 120 11.34 9.63 7.29
CA ASP A 120 12.32 10.25 8.21
C ASP A 120 12.22 11.79 8.13
#